data_AF-A0A931YU77-F1
#
_entry.id   AF-A0A931YU77-F1
#
_cell.length_a   1.000
_cell.length_b   1.000
_cell.length_c   1.000
_cell.angle_alpha   90.00
_cell.angle_beta   90.00
_cell.angle_gamma   90.00
#
_symmetry.space_group_name_H-M   'P 1'
#
loop_
_entity.id
_entity.type
_entity.pdbx_description
1 polymer ?
#
loop_
_entity_poly.entity_id
_entity_poly.type
_entity_poly.pdbx_seq_one_letter_code
_entity_poly.pdbx_strand_id
1 'polypeptide(L)' 'MEFRVRDVMADQEAADFLESRNIFATPVVSIDGELIVGFRRERIDALLGLAG' A
#
# COMPACT_ATOMS: atom_id res chain seq x y z
N MET A 1 9.26 10.56 -8.32
CA MET A 1 8.42 9.59 -7.61
C MET A 1 8.88 9.58 -6.17
N GLU A 2 8.01 9.99 -5.25
CA GLU A 2 8.29 9.92 -3.82
C GLU A 2 7.85 8.55 -3.31
N PHE A 3 8.68 7.90 -2.50
CA PHE A 3 8.39 6.61 -1.88
C PHE A 3 8.59 6.73 -0.39
N ARG A 4 7.58 6.34 0.39
CA ARG A 4 7.63 6.34 1.85
C ARG A 4 7.18 4.98 2.37
N VAL A 5 7.96 4.42 3.29
CA VAL A 5 7.61 3.22 4.06
C VAL A 5 7.07 3.67 5.41
N ARG A 6 5.97 3.05 5.84
CA ARG A 6 5.42 3.20 7.19
C ARG A 6 5.33 1.82 7.82
N ASP A 7 5.94 1.64 8.98
CA ASP A 7 5.82 0.42 9.77
C ASP A 7 4.59 0.54 10.67
N VAL A 8 3.56 -0.27 10.39
CA VAL A 8 2.30 -0.26 11.14
C VAL A 8 2.46 -0.66 12.62
N MET A 9 3.59 -1.28 12.99
CA MET A 9 3.90 -1.58 14.39
C MET A 9 4.51 -0.39 15.14
N ALA A 10 5.08 0.58 14.41
CA ALA A 10 5.71 1.78 14.98
C ALA A 10 4.95 3.09 14.68
N ASP A 11 4.00 3.05 13.75
CA ASP A 11 3.21 4.17 13.27
C ASP A 11 1.72 3.86 13.45
N GLN A 12 1.16 4.28 14.58
CA GLN A 12 -0.24 4.03 14.94
C GLN A 12 -1.21 4.62 13.91
N GLU A 13 -0.91 5.79 13.35
CA GLU A 13 -1.75 6.41 12.33
C GLU A 13 -1.79 5.56 11.04
N ALA A 14 -0.68 4.89 10.69
CA ALA A 14 -0.67 3.95 9.58
C ALA A 14 -1.55 2.72 9.84
N ALA A 15 -1.52 2.19 11.07
CA ALA A 15 -2.38 1.09 11.48
C ALA A 15 -3.87 1.48 11.43
N ASP A 16 -4.24 2.60 12.07
CA ASP A 16 -5.61 3.12 12.11
C ASP A 16 -6.15 3.40 10.68
N PHE A 17 -5.29 3.89 9.79
CA PHE A 17 -5.62 4.11 8.39
C PHE A 17 -6.03 2.82 7.65
N LEU A 18 -5.36 1.70 7.93
CA LEU A 18 -5.70 0.39 7.34
C LEU A 18 -6.94 -0.22 7.99
N GLU A 19 -7.03 -0.17 9.32
CA GLU A 19 -8.17 -0.71 10.07
C GLU A 19 -9.49 -0.02 9.69
N SER A 20 -9.47 1.32 9.54
CA SER A 20 -10.64 2.09 9.09
C SER A 20 -11.12 1.73 7.67
N ARG A 21 -10.31 0.99 6.90
CA ARG A 21 -10.64 0.46 5.56
C ARG A 21 -10.85 -1.05 5.56
N ASN A 22 -10.99 -1.65 6.74
CA ASN A 22 -11.18 -3.08 6.93
C ASN A 22 -10.01 -3.93 6.37
N ILE A 23 -8.80 -3.38 6.41
CA ILE A 23 -7.57 -4.05 5.99
C ILE A 23 -6.76 -4.40 7.24
N PHE A 24 -6.56 -5.69 7.47
CA PHE A 24 -5.83 -6.22 8.64
C PHE A 24 -4.59 -7.02 8.24
N ALA A 25 -4.14 -6.86 6.99
CA ALA A 25 -3.02 -7.59 6.44
C ALA A 25 -1.99 -6.64 5.85
N THR A 26 -0.73 -6.96 6.03
CA THR A 26 0.42 -6.27 5.43
C THR A 26 1.22 -7.28 4.58
N PRO A 27 2.01 -6.80 3.60
CA PRO A 27 2.22 -5.40 3.21
C PRO A 27 1.05 -4.82 2.41
N VAL A 28 0.93 -3.49 2.44
CA VAL A 28 -0.03 -2.72 1.63
C VAL A 28 0.74 -1.64 0.88
N VAL A 29 0.48 -1.53 -0.42
CA VAL A 29 1.05 -0.49 -1.28
C VAL A 29 -0.06 0.51 -1.61
N SER A 30 0.20 1.81 -1.45
CA SER A 30 -0.68 2.88 -1.91
C SER A 30 -0.06 3.55 -3.13
N ILE A 31 -0.78 3.58 -4.25
CA ILE A 31 -0.38 4.27 -5.49
C ILE A 31 -1.55 5.15 -5.90
N ASP A 32 -1.36 6.46 -5.96
CA ASP A 32 -2.39 7.43 -6.33
C ASP A 32 -3.73 7.27 -5.58
N GLY A 33 -3.65 6.87 -4.31
CA GLY A 33 -4.81 6.62 -3.45
C GLY A 33 -5.42 5.21 -3.58
N GLU A 34 -4.99 4.40 -4.55
CA GLU A 34 -5.38 3.00 -4.68
C GLU A 34 -4.57 2.13 -3.71
N LEU A 35 -5.26 1.32 -2.90
CA LEU A 35 -4.66 0.43 -1.93
C LEU A 35 -4.59 -1.00 -2.47
N ILE A 36 -3.39 -1.56 -2.48
CA ILE A 36 -3.09 -2.90 -2.98
C ILE A 36 -2.57 -3.71 -1.81
N VAL A 37 -3.36 -4.69 -1.38
CA VAL A 37 -2.96 -5.61 -0.31
C VAL A 37 -2.10 -6.73 -0.90
N GLY A 38 -0.94 -6.96 -0.29
CA GLY A 38 0.05 -7.95 -0.70
C GLY A 38 0.87 -7.55 -1.94
N PHE A 39 1.73 -8.47 -2.37
CA PHE A 39 2.64 -8.26 -3.49
C PHE A 39 2.01 -8.62 -4.84
N ARG A 40 1.11 -7.76 -5.33
CA ARG A 40 0.44 -7.92 -6.64
C ARG A 40 1.24 -7.25 -7.75
N ARG A 41 2.41 -7.82 -8.10
CA ARG A 41 3.37 -7.23 -9.05
C ARG A 41 2.74 -6.70 -10.34
N GLU A 42 1.98 -7.51 -11.07
CA GLU A 42 1.36 -7.09 -12.34
C GLU A 42 0.47 -5.84 -12.18
N ARG A 43 -0.30 -5.76 -11.09
CA ARG A 43 -1.16 -4.62 -10.79
C ARG A 43 -0.33 -3.38 -10.40
N ILE A 44 0.71 -3.58 -9.60
CA ILE A 44 1.65 -2.51 -9.21
C ILE A 44 2.34 -1.95 -10.46
N ASP A 45 2.87 -2.82 -11.32
CA ASP A 45 3.55 -2.43 -12.56
C ASP A 45 2.59 -1.68 -13.49
N ALA A 46 1.33 -2.11 -13.63
CA ALA A 46 0.33 -1.40 -14.42
C ALA A 46 0.02 0.00 -13.88
N LEU A 47 -0.14 0.15 -12.56
CA LEU A 47 -0.43 1.44 -11.92
C LEU A 47 0.76 2.41 -11.99
N LEU A 48 1.98 1.89 -11.99
CA LEU A 48 3.20 2.70 -12.15
C LEU A 48 3.54 3.00 -13.62
N GLY A 49 2.77 2.49 -14.58
CA GLY A 49 3.08 2.63 -16.02
C GLY A 49 4.32 1.85 -16.46
N LEU A 50 4.68 0.80 -15.72
CA LEU A 50 5.82 -0.10 -15.97
C LEU A 50 5.42 -1.37 -16.74
N ALA A 51 4.11 -1.59 -16.95
CA ALA A 51 3.63 -2.68 -17.77
C ALA A 51 4.03 -2.44 -19.24
N GLY A 52 4.96 -3.24 -19.74
CA GLY A 52 5.47 -3.25 -21.11
C GLY A 52 5.68 -4.66 -21.62
#